data_AF-A0A0S8EWP7-F1
#
_entry.id   AF-A0A0S8EWP7-F1
#
_cell.length_a   1.000
_cell.length_b   1.000
_cell.length_c   1.000
_cell.angle_alpha   90.00
_cell.angle_beta   90.00
_cell.angle_gamma   90.00
#
_symmetry.space_group_name_H-M   'P 1'
#
loop_
_entity.id
_entity.type
_entity.pdbx_description
1 polymer ?
#
loop_
_entity_poly.entity_id
_entity_poly.type
_entity_poly.pdbx_seq_one_letter_code
_entity_poly.pdbx_strand_id
1 'polypeptide(L)'
;MFPYVKRILVSAIVVLFSLTAGPVLAGSDVLFTGGGLIKDGTGADAKRITFSVGLFVDVDGMTDGHLDFHFHNLDDVYALDQSRFTASVFDSVLIETQYRDTVPYTFVRIEASGSLDGVEGWSVLARFSDFGVPVNNKEMLPENADALRIRLFGPGGDAVYDTALDYPRDQAWRTLLDGGNVSVDMRLAPDP
;
A
#
# COMPACT_ATOMS: atom_id res chain seq x y z
N MET A 1 -0.78 -43.14 25.88
CA MET A 1 -0.67 -43.01 24.41
C MET A 1 -1.93 -42.31 23.93
N PHE A 2 -1.88 -40.99 23.79
CA PHE A 2 -2.96 -40.15 23.24
C PHE A 2 -2.33 -39.29 22.15
N PRO A 3 -2.92 -39.21 20.94
CA PRO A 3 -2.31 -38.47 19.84
C PRO A 3 -2.43 -36.97 20.09
N TYR A 4 -1.29 -36.27 20.00
CA TYR A 4 -1.19 -34.83 19.93
C TYR A 4 -1.86 -34.35 18.63
N VAL A 5 -3.06 -33.79 18.73
CA VAL A 5 -3.66 -33.01 17.65
C VAL A 5 -3.02 -31.63 17.68
N LYS A 6 -2.07 -31.39 16.76
CA LYS A 6 -1.50 -30.08 16.47
C LYS A 6 -2.62 -29.21 15.89
N ARG A 7 -3.29 -28.42 16.74
CA ARG A 7 -4.15 -27.32 16.27
C ARG A 7 -3.21 -26.22 15.78
N ILE A 8 -3.06 -26.11 14.46
CA ILE A 8 -2.43 -24.96 13.83
C ILE A 8 -3.38 -23.78 14.09
N LEU A 9 -2.99 -22.93 15.03
CA LEU A 9 -3.61 -21.63 15.24
C LEU A 9 -3.18 -20.77 14.05
N VAL A 10 -4.00 -20.76 12.99
CA VAL A 10 -3.87 -19.76 11.93
C VAL A 10 -4.38 -18.47 12.55
N SER A 11 -3.45 -17.58 12.93
CA SER A 11 -3.78 -16.21 13.32
C SER A 11 -4.30 -15.47 12.08
N ALA A 12 -5.59 -15.62 11.78
CA ALA A 12 -6.30 -14.73 10.88
C ALA A 12 -6.49 -13.40 11.62
N ILE A 13 -5.54 -12.47 11.45
CA ILE A 13 -5.76 -11.08 11.80
C ILE A 13 -6.72 -10.54 10.74
N VAL A 14 -8.01 -10.63 11.02
CA VAL A 14 -9.03 -9.85 10.32
C VAL A 14 -8.88 -8.43 10.84
N VAL A 15 -8.20 -7.57 10.07
CA VAL A 15 -8.28 -6.13 10.29
C VAL A 15 -9.70 -5.73 9.91
N LEU A 16 -10.58 -5.61 10.92
CA LEU A 16 -11.88 -4.97 10.76
C LEU A 16 -11.63 -3.49 10.49
N PHE A 17 -11.54 -3.12 9.22
CA PHE A 17 -11.74 -1.74 8.82
C PHE A 17 -13.21 -1.41 9.05
N SER A 18 -13.45 -0.35 9.82
CA SER A 18 -14.75 0.28 9.95
C SER A 18 -15.19 0.77 8.57
N LEU A 19 -15.93 -0.07 7.85
CA LEU A 19 -16.66 0.30 6.64
C LEU A 19 -17.75 1.29 7.05
N THR A 20 -17.43 2.59 7.04
CA THR A 20 -18.47 3.59 6.84
C THR A 20 -19.05 3.30 5.45
N ALA A 21 -20.30 2.85 5.43
CA ALA A 21 -21.01 2.46 4.22
C ALA A 21 -21.04 3.62 3.21
N GLY A 22 -20.08 3.61 2.27
CA GLY A 22 -20.16 4.34 1.02
C GLY A 22 -21.20 3.71 0.09
N PRO A 23 -21.70 4.46 -0.90
CA PRO A 23 -22.79 4.03 -1.76
C PRO A 23 -22.44 2.72 -2.48
N VAL A 24 -23.36 1.76 -2.35
CA VAL A 24 -23.57 0.54 -3.15
C VAL A 24 -22.53 0.26 -4.25
N LEU A 25 -21.61 -0.68 -3.99
CA LEU A 25 -20.68 -1.36 -4.93
C LEU A 25 -21.39 -2.20 -6.04
N ALA A 26 -22.67 -1.97 -6.32
CA ALA A 26 -23.37 -2.74 -7.35
C ALA A 26 -23.02 -2.18 -8.73
N GLY A 27 -22.07 -2.82 -9.41
CA GLY A 27 -21.63 -2.44 -10.76
C GLY A 27 -20.21 -1.89 -10.85
N SER A 28 -19.42 -1.96 -9.78
CA SER A 28 -18.00 -1.59 -9.81
C SER A 28 -17.12 -2.83 -9.78
N ASP A 29 -16.13 -2.87 -10.65
CA ASP A 29 -15.11 -3.91 -10.65
C ASP A 29 -13.86 -3.46 -9.90
N VAL A 30 -13.17 -4.42 -9.29
CA VAL A 30 -11.95 -4.16 -8.52
C VAL A 30 -10.78 -3.97 -9.48
N LEU A 31 -10.23 -2.76 -9.53
CA LEU A 31 -9.07 -2.43 -10.37
C LEU A 31 -7.76 -2.75 -9.64
N PHE A 32 -7.63 -2.28 -8.40
CA PHE A 32 -6.41 -2.45 -7.61
C PHE A 32 -6.76 -2.57 -6.14
N THR A 33 -6.25 -3.62 -5.49
CA THR A 33 -6.37 -3.77 -4.04
C THR A 33 -5.04 -4.13 -3.44
N GLY A 34 -4.84 -3.76 -2.19
CA GLY A 34 -3.65 -4.13 -1.49
C GLY A 34 -3.75 -3.81 -0.02
N GLY A 35 -2.98 -4.54 0.75
CA GLY A 35 -2.80 -4.26 2.15
C GLY A 35 -1.53 -4.90 2.61
N GLY A 36 -0.79 -4.19 3.44
CA GLY A 36 0.51 -4.68 3.88
C GLY A 36 1.17 -3.77 4.88
N LEU A 37 2.42 -4.12 5.16
CA LEU A 37 3.22 -3.42 6.14
C LEU A 37 4.69 -3.43 5.74
N ILE A 38 5.40 -2.44 6.22
CA ILE A 38 6.86 -2.33 6.18
C ILE A 38 7.35 -2.47 7.63
N LYS A 39 8.24 -3.42 7.91
CA LYS A 39 8.86 -3.67 9.22
C LYS A 39 10.29 -3.18 9.21
N ASP A 40 10.49 -1.94 9.64
CA ASP A 40 11.80 -1.38 9.99
C ASP A 40 11.59 -0.11 10.84
N GLY A 41 10.66 -0.19 11.79
CA GLY A 41 10.40 0.85 12.79
C GLY A 41 11.33 0.72 14.00
N THR A 42 11.36 1.74 14.86
CA THR A 42 12.10 1.65 16.13
C THR A 42 11.28 0.91 17.21
N GLY A 43 11.92 0.13 18.09
CA GLY A 43 11.25 -0.51 19.24
C GLY A 43 10.79 -1.97 19.06
N ALA A 44 10.06 -2.49 20.07
CA ALA A 44 9.74 -3.93 20.23
C ALA A 44 8.69 -4.48 19.23
N ASP A 45 7.93 -3.59 18.58
CA ASP A 45 6.95 -3.89 17.53
C ASP A 45 7.34 -3.10 16.27
N ALA A 46 8.45 -3.47 15.62
CA ALA A 46 9.14 -2.74 14.56
C ALA A 46 8.37 -2.56 13.23
N LYS A 47 7.04 -2.43 13.26
CA LYS A 47 6.24 -1.90 12.16
C LYS A 47 6.61 -0.43 11.99
N ARG A 48 6.75 -0.02 10.74
CA ARG A 48 7.03 1.36 10.36
C ARG A 48 5.84 2.01 9.68
N ILE A 49 5.22 1.27 8.76
CA ILE A 49 4.06 1.72 8.00
C ILE A 49 3.13 0.53 7.83
N THR A 50 1.83 0.73 7.98
CA THR A 50 0.79 -0.19 7.51
C THR A 50 -0.10 0.55 6.52
N PHE A 51 -0.58 -0.14 5.50
CA PHE A 51 -1.43 0.48 4.50
C PHE A 51 -2.57 -0.44 4.07
N SER A 52 -3.63 0.18 3.55
CA SER A 52 -4.66 -0.48 2.77
C SER A 52 -5.07 0.41 1.61
N VAL A 53 -5.33 -0.21 0.47
CA VAL A 53 -5.81 0.46 -0.72
C VAL A 53 -6.87 -0.39 -1.39
N GLY A 54 -7.95 0.25 -1.83
CA GLY A 54 -8.93 -0.33 -2.72
C GLY A 54 -9.35 0.71 -3.73
N LEU A 55 -9.06 0.45 -4.99
CA LEU A 55 -9.49 1.20 -6.16
C LEU A 55 -10.48 0.34 -6.95
N PHE A 56 -11.59 0.95 -7.29
CA PHE A 56 -12.69 0.36 -8.03
C PHE A 56 -12.93 1.22 -9.26
N VAL A 57 -13.23 0.57 -10.37
CA VAL A 57 -13.68 1.24 -11.59
C VAL A 57 -15.16 0.92 -11.75
N ASP A 58 -15.98 1.95 -11.88
CA ASP A 58 -17.39 1.77 -12.22
C ASP A 58 -17.60 1.58 -13.73
N VAL A 59 -18.84 1.27 -14.11
CA VAL A 59 -19.26 1.07 -15.51
C VAL A 59 -18.99 2.29 -16.41
N ASP A 60 -18.84 3.48 -15.86
CA ASP A 60 -18.59 4.73 -16.58
C ASP A 60 -17.08 5.05 -16.67
N GLY A 61 -16.22 4.20 -16.10
CA GLY A 61 -14.77 4.38 -16.09
C GLY A 61 -14.27 5.31 -14.98
N MET A 62 -15.14 5.76 -14.06
CA MET A 62 -14.74 6.57 -12.92
C MET A 62 -14.03 5.68 -11.89
N THR A 63 -12.93 6.19 -11.35
CA THR A 63 -12.19 5.50 -10.29
C THR A 63 -12.65 6.02 -8.94
N ASP A 64 -13.26 5.16 -8.13
CA ASP A 64 -13.59 5.43 -6.73
C ASP A 64 -12.75 4.51 -5.83
N GLY A 65 -12.56 4.87 -4.57
CA GLY A 65 -11.78 4.05 -3.67
C GLY A 65 -11.40 4.67 -2.35
N HIS A 66 -10.49 3.97 -1.67
CA HIS A 66 -9.87 4.42 -0.43
C HIS A 66 -8.37 4.12 -0.46
N LEU A 67 -7.61 5.04 0.10
CA LEU A 67 -6.19 4.89 0.36
C LEU A 67 -5.92 5.28 1.81
N ASP A 68 -5.30 4.38 2.55
CA ASP A 68 -5.00 4.54 3.97
C ASP A 68 -3.54 4.21 4.23
N PHE A 69 -2.85 5.14 4.89
CA PHE A 69 -1.52 4.91 5.43
C PHE A 69 -1.52 5.24 6.92
N HIS A 70 -1.03 4.32 7.72
CA HIS A 70 -0.80 4.54 9.14
C HIS A 70 0.70 4.40 9.39
N PHE A 71 1.27 5.45 9.97
CA PHE A 71 2.68 5.57 10.29
C PHE A 71 2.92 5.13 11.74
N HIS A 72 3.96 4.33 11.95
CA HIS A 72 4.28 3.71 13.24
C HIS A 72 5.78 3.83 13.50
N ASN A 73 6.18 4.16 14.72
CA ASN A 73 7.56 4.16 15.19
C ASN A 73 8.55 4.87 14.23
N LEU A 74 8.10 5.93 13.55
CA LEU A 74 8.95 6.79 12.74
C LEU A 74 9.88 7.61 13.65
N ASP A 75 11.03 8.02 13.11
CA ASP A 75 11.93 8.94 13.82
C ASP A 75 11.20 10.24 14.18
N ASP A 76 11.44 10.76 15.38
CA ASP A 76 10.87 12.01 15.92
C ASP A 76 11.10 13.20 14.97
N VAL A 77 12.13 13.13 14.13
CA VAL A 77 12.42 14.12 13.07
C VAL A 77 11.21 14.41 12.18
N TYR A 78 10.34 13.41 11.94
CA TYR A 78 9.19 13.56 11.05
C TYR A 78 7.92 14.04 11.76
N ALA A 79 7.82 13.85 13.08
CA ALA A 79 6.60 14.12 13.85
C ALA A 79 5.32 13.46 13.26
N LEU A 80 5.46 12.25 12.71
CA LEU A 80 4.38 11.48 12.07
C LEU A 80 4.06 10.17 12.80
N ASP A 81 4.67 9.90 13.95
CA ASP A 81 4.39 8.67 14.69
C ASP A 81 2.92 8.61 15.12
N GLN A 82 2.27 7.47 14.86
CA GLN A 82 0.85 7.21 15.07
C GLN A 82 -0.11 8.05 14.22
N SER A 83 0.41 8.84 13.27
CA SER A 83 -0.42 9.59 12.34
C SER A 83 -1.05 8.68 11.29
N ARG A 84 -2.23 9.08 10.82
CA ARG A 84 -2.99 8.37 9.79
C ARG A 84 -3.36 9.30 8.65
N PHE A 85 -2.93 8.94 7.44
CA PHE A 85 -3.37 9.56 6.20
C PHE A 85 -4.54 8.78 5.61
N THR A 86 -5.57 9.49 5.17
CA THR A 86 -6.73 8.92 4.47
C THR A 86 -7.07 9.75 3.23
N ALA A 87 -7.32 9.08 2.11
CA ALA A 87 -7.80 9.71 0.89
C ALA A 87 -8.90 8.87 0.21
N SER A 88 -9.86 9.57 -0.37
CA SER A 88 -10.88 9.01 -1.28
C SER A 88 -10.92 9.75 -2.62
N VAL A 89 -10.07 10.76 -2.81
CA VAL A 89 -9.94 11.53 -4.05
C VAL A 89 -8.60 11.17 -4.68
N PHE A 90 -8.67 10.53 -5.85
CA PHE A 90 -7.50 10.13 -6.62
C PHE A 90 -7.27 11.13 -7.74
N ASP A 91 -6.21 11.91 -7.62
CA ASP A 91 -5.86 12.98 -8.55
C ASP A 91 -5.27 12.41 -9.85
N SER A 92 -4.48 11.34 -9.74
CA SER A 92 -4.02 10.57 -10.89
C SER A 92 -3.76 9.10 -10.53
N VAL A 93 -4.06 8.21 -11.46
CA VAL A 93 -3.73 6.78 -11.39
C VAL A 93 -3.07 6.38 -12.70
N LEU A 94 -1.89 5.76 -12.62
CA LEU A 94 -1.18 5.14 -13.73
C LEU A 94 -0.97 3.66 -13.40
N ILE A 95 -1.34 2.78 -14.33
CA ILE A 95 -1.12 1.34 -14.22
C ILE A 95 -0.47 0.87 -15.52
N GLU A 96 0.67 0.20 -15.42
CA GLU A 96 1.40 -0.29 -16.60
C GLU A 96 2.24 -1.52 -16.28
N THR A 97 2.59 -2.29 -17.31
CA THR A 97 3.59 -3.36 -17.16
C THR A 97 4.98 -2.77 -17.27
N GLN A 98 5.80 -2.96 -16.23
CA GLN A 98 7.21 -2.64 -16.25
C GLN A 98 8.05 -3.91 -16.10
N TYR A 99 9.37 -3.77 -16.29
CA TYR A 99 10.32 -4.87 -16.21
C TYR A 99 11.45 -4.53 -15.24
N ARG A 100 11.78 -5.49 -14.39
CA ARG A 100 13.06 -5.54 -13.68
C ARG A 100 13.90 -6.60 -14.36
N ASP A 101 14.99 -6.19 -15.00
CA ASP A 101 15.79 -7.04 -15.88
C ASP A 101 14.92 -7.69 -16.97
N THR A 102 14.51 -8.94 -16.77
CA THR A 102 13.64 -9.69 -17.70
C THR A 102 12.32 -10.12 -17.05
N VAL A 103 12.11 -9.79 -15.77
CA VAL A 103 10.94 -10.19 -15.01
C VAL A 103 9.89 -9.08 -15.10
N PRO A 104 8.71 -9.35 -15.68
CA PRO A 104 7.62 -8.38 -15.74
C PRO A 104 6.99 -8.19 -14.35
N TYR A 105 6.50 -7.00 -14.09
CA TYR A 105 5.68 -6.68 -12.93
C TYR A 105 4.69 -5.58 -13.26
N THR A 106 3.57 -5.54 -12.54
CA THR A 106 2.60 -4.45 -12.67
C THR A 106 3.05 -3.28 -11.81
N PHE A 107 3.25 -2.12 -12.42
CA PHE A 107 3.56 -0.88 -11.74
C PHE A 107 2.29 -0.06 -11.59
N VAL A 108 2.06 0.44 -10.38
CA VAL A 108 0.94 1.34 -10.08
C VAL A 108 1.49 2.62 -9.46
N ARG A 109 1.12 3.78 -10.00
CA ARG A 109 1.39 5.09 -9.40
C ARG A 109 0.07 5.78 -9.11
N ILE A 110 -0.09 6.22 -7.87
CA ILE A 110 -1.27 6.94 -7.38
C ILE A 110 -0.83 8.28 -6.82
N GLU A 111 -1.49 9.35 -7.26
CA GLU A 111 -1.52 10.63 -6.58
C GLU A 111 -2.92 10.82 -5.99
N ALA A 112 -2.97 11.17 -4.70
CA ALA A 112 -4.24 11.33 -4.01
C ALA A 112 -4.16 12.47 -3.00
N SER A 113 -5.24 13.25 -2.95
CA SER A 113 -5.46 14.32 -1.99
C SER A 113 -6.36 13.81 -0.87
N GLY A 114 -6.06 14.22 0.36
CA GLY A 114 -6.78 13.75 1.54
C GLY A 114 -6.38 14.48 2.81
N SER A 115 -6.51 13.78 3.93
CA SER A 115 -6.26 14.31 5.27
C SER A 115 -5.24 13.49 6.04
N LEU A 116 -4.47 14.18 6.90
CA LEU A 116 -3.63 13.57 7.92
C LEU A 116 -4.24 13.88 9.29
N ASP A 117 -4.57 12.84 10.06
CA ASP A 117 -5.21 12.95 11.37
C ASP A 117 -6.51 13.80 11.35
N GLY A 118 -7.24 13.75 10.23
CA GLY A 118 -8.46 14.52 10.00
C GLY A 118 -8.25 15.97 9.59
N VAL A 119 -7.00 16.43 9.42
CA VAL A 119 -6.68 17.75 8.87
C VAL A 119 -6.55 17.63 7.36
N GLU A 120 -7.39 18.34 6.61
CA GLU A 120 -7.41 18.33 5.14
C GLU A 120 -6.22 19.05 4.49
N GLY A 121 -6.07 18.85 3.18
CA GLY A 121 -5.09 19.55 2.34
C GLY A 121 -3.76 18.81 2.17
N TRP A 122 -3.67 17.59 2.69
CA TRP A 122 -2.49 16.74 2.52
C TRP A 122 -2.59 15.97 1.21
N SER A 123 -1.44 15.54 0.68
CA SER A 123 -1.43 14.66 -0.49
C SER A 123 -0.32 13.63 -0.39
N VAL A 124 -0.50 12.55 -1.15
CA VAL A 124 0.46 11.45 -1.23
C VAL A 124 0.75 11.10 -2.68
N LEU A 125 1.98 10.68 -2.91
CA LEU A 125 2.41 9.99 -4.11
C LEU A 125 2.84 8.58 -3.70
N ALA A 126 2.00 7.60 -4.02
CA ALA A 126 2.24 6.20 -3.73
C ALA A 126 2.64 5.45 -5.01
N ARG A 127 3.64 4.58 -4.91
CA ARG A 127 4.08 3.69 -5.99
C ARG A 127 4.09 2.27 -5.51
N PHE A 128 3.42 1.38 -6.23
CA PHE A 128 3.36 -0.03 -5.95
C PHE A 128 4.00 -0.83 -7.08
N SER A 129 4.60 -1.96 -6.72
CA SER A 129 5.06 -2.97 -7.66
C SER A 129 4.43 -4.30 -7.27
N ASP A 130 3.66 -4.88 -8.17
CA ASP A 130 3.02 -6.19 -8.02
C ASP A 130 3.76 -7.18 -8.92
N PHE A 131 4.51 -8.10 -8.31
CA PHE A 131 5.19 -9.18 -9.03
C PHE A 131 4.31 -10.44 -9.16
N GLY A 132 3.06 -10.37 -8.68
CA GLY A 132 2.12 -11.48 -8.59
C GLY A 132 2.50 -12.50 -7.53
N VAL A 133 3.42 -12.15 -6.62
CA VAL A 133 4.02 -13.09 -5.68
C VAL A 133 4.15 -12.47 -4.28
N PRO A 134 3.58 -13.11 -3.23
CA PRO A 134 3.77 -12.65 -1.87
C PRO A 134 5.24 -12.71 -1.45
N VAL A 135 5.69 -11.74 -0.64
CA VAL A 135 7.09 -11.63 -0.19
C VAL A 135 7.59 -12.87 0.58
N ASN A 136 6.67 -13.67 1.13
CA ASN A 136 6.99 -14.91 1.83
C ASN A 136 7.17 -16.13 0.90
N ASN A 137 7.06 -15.98 -0.41
CA ASN A 137 7.34 -17.06 -1.34
C ASN A 137 8.87 -17.28 -1.46
N LYS A 138 9.36 -18.34 -0.80
CA LYS A 138 10.78 -18.71 -0.76
C LYS A 138 11.36 -19.16 -2.10
N GLU A 139 10.52 -19.35 -3.12
CA GLU A 139 10.94 -19.78 -4.45
C GLU A 139 11.42 -18.63 -5.34
N MET A 140 11.11 -17.38 -4.98
CA MET A 140 11.50 -16.19 -5.73
C MET A 140 12.65 -15.45 -5.04
N LEU A 141 13.48 -14.80 -5.84
CA LEU A 141 14.49 -13.88 -5.35
C LEU A 141 13.79 -12.73 -4.58
N PRO A 142 14.23 -12.37 -3.36
CA PRO A 142 13.56 -11.34 -2.53
C PRO A 142 13.30 -10.03 -3.27
N GLU A 143 14.15 -9.70 -4.23
CA GLU A 143 14.07 -8.49 -5.03
C GLU A 143 12.92 -8.47 -6.09
N ASN A 144 12.26 -9.61 -6.31
CA ASN A 144 11.07 -9.77 -7.14
C ASN A 144 9.80 -9.94 -6.30
N ALA A 145 9.80 -9.35 -5.11
CA ALA A 145 8.64 -9.28 -4.23
C ALA A 145 7.87 -7.96 -4.42
N ASP A 146 6.61 -7.98 -3.98
CA ASP A 146 5.77 -6.79 -3.95
C ASP A 146 6.42 -5.67 -3.12
N ALA A 147 6.27 -4.44 -3.60
CA ALA A 147 6.91 -3.28 -3.00
C ALA A 147 6.00 -2.05 -2.99
N LEU A 148 6.27 -1.15 -2.04
CA LEU A 148 5.63 0.15 -1.89
C LEU A 148 6.69 1.23 -1.70
N ARG A 149 6.45 2.41 -2.27
CA ARG A 149 7.10 3.66 -1.87
C ARG A 149 6.05 4.72 -1.68
N ILE A 150 6.10 5.44 -0.57
CA ILE A 150 5.25 6.59 -0.33
C ILE A 150 6.07 7.85 -0.18
N ARG A 151 5.51 8.95 -0.68
CA ARG A 151 5.93 10.31 -0.39
C ARG A 151 4.72 11.12 0.05
N LEU A 152 4.78 11.68 1.26
CA LEU A 152 3.73 12.51 1.85
C LEU A 152 4.09 13.98 1.70
N PHE A 153 3.10 14.79 1.36
CA PHE A 153 3.22 16.23 1.21
C PHE A 153 2.27 16.95 2.17
N GLY A 154 2.79 17.99 2.82
CA GLY A 154 1.98 18.86 3.67
C GLY A 154 1.09 19.81 2.84
N PRO A 155 0.20 20.59 3.49
CA PRO A 155 -0.73 21.49 2.80
C PRO A 155 -0.10 22.59 1.94
N GLY A 156 1.18 22.90 2.17
CA GLY A 156 1.95 23.83 1.33
C GLY A 156 2.54 23.18 0.05
N GLY A 157 2.40 21.86 -0.12
CA GLY A 157 3.02 21.09 -1.20
C GLY A 157 4.45 20.63 -0.92
N ASP A 158 5.01 20.97 0.25
CA ASP A 158 6.34 20.52 0.66
C ASP A 158 6.33 19.02 1.00
N ALA A 159 7.33 18.29 0.51
CA ALA A 159 7.51 16.89 0.87
C ALA A 159 8.00 16.78 2.31
N VAL A 160 7.20 16.16 3.18
CA VAL A 160 7.51 16.02 4.62
C VAL A 160 8.02 14.63 4.97
N TYR A 161 7.70 13.63 4.15
CA TYR A 161 8.13 12.26 4.35
C TYR A 161 8.29 11.54 3.02
N ASP A 162 9.33 10.72 2.90
CA ASP A 162 9.55 9.84 1.76
C ASP A 162 10.25 8.60 2.28
N THR A 163 9.64 7.44 2.08
CA THR A 163 10.23 6.16 2.46
C THR A 163 11.62 5.99 1.82
N ALA A 164 11.89 6.63 0.69
CA ALA A 164 13.19 6.59 0.03
C ALA A 164 14.35 7.22 0.82
N LEU A 165 14.08 8.07 1.81
CA LEU A 165 15.12 8.67 2.66
C LEU A 165 15.60 7.71 3.75
N ASP A 166 14.79 6.69 4.04
CA ASP A 166 15.00 5.77 5.15
C ASP A 166 15.78 4.50 4.75
N TYR A 167 15.93 4.26 3.44
CA TYR A 167 16.58 3.06 2.89
C TYR A 167 17.70 3.42 1.91
N PRO A 168 18.66 2.50 1.68
CA PRO A 168 19.61 2.61 0.57
C PRO A 168 18.89 2.92 -0.75
N ARG A 169 19.45 3.79 -1.59
CA ARG A 169 18.77 4.36 -2.79
C ARG A 169 18.14 3.30 -3.71
N ASP A 170 18.76 2.14 -3.83
CA ASP A 170 18.33 0.98 -4.62
C ASP A 170 17.08 0.29 -4.04
N GLN A 171 16.92 0.27 -2.70
CA GLN A 171 15.74 -0.24 -1.99
C GLN A 171 14.68 0.84 -1.78
N ALA A 172 15.12 2.07 -1.61
CA ALA A 172 14.31 3.28 -1.42
C ALA A 172 13.31 3.54 -2.55
N TRP A 173 13.61 3.08 -3.77
CA TRP A 173 12.69 3.21 -4.90
C TRP A 173 11.58 2.16 -4.87
N ARG A 174 11.77 1.09 -4.07
CA ARG A 174 10.90 -0.08 -3.94
C ARG A 174 11.09 -0.72 -2.56
N THR A 175 10.45 -0.18 -1.52
CA THR A 175 10.52 -0.78 -0.18
C THR A 175 9.67 -2.04 -0.18
N LEU A 176 10.30 -3.19 0.00
CA LEU A 176 9.64 -4.49 -0.05
C LEU A 176 8.61 -4.60 1.08
N LEU A 177 7.51 -5.31 0.83
CA LEU A 177 6.49 -5.52 1.87
C LEU A 177 6.93 -6.63 2.83
N ASP A 178 7.01 -6.35 4.12
CA ASP A 178 7.35 -7.34 5.16
C ASP A 178 6.14 -8.18 5.61
N GLY A 179 5.06 -8.10 4.83
CA GLY A 179 3.79 -8.78 5.04
C GLY A 179 2.67 -8.09 4.25
N GLY A 180 1.72 -8.90 3.77
CA GLY A 180 0.68 -8.43 2.85
C GLY A 180 1.04 -8.61 1.39
N ASN A 181 0.20 -8.09 0.50
CA ASN A 181 0.35 -8.15 -0.95
C ASN A 181 -0.47 -7.05 -1.61
N VAL A 182 -0.17 -6.81 -2.87
CA VAL A 182 -1.00 -6.03 -3.78
C VAL A 182 -1.53 -6.92 -4.90
N SER A 183 -2.58 -6.48 -5.58
CA SER A 183 -3.15 -7.17 -6.72
C SER A 183 -3.82 -6.17 -7.65
N VAL A 184 -3.53 -6.29 -8.94
CA VAL A 184 -4.15 -5.48 -10.00
C VAL A 184 -4.92 -6.38 -10.96
N ASP A 185 -6.13 -5.97 -11.36
CA ASP A 185 -6.81 -6.56 -12.51
C ASP A 185 -6.44 -5.80 -13.79
N MET A 186 -5.45 -6.32 -14.51
CA MET A 186 -4.93 -5.70 -15.73
C MET A 186 -5.95 -5.63 -16.88
N ARG A 187 -7.08 -6.33 -16.80
CA ARG A 187 -8.15 -6.23 -17.81
C ARG A 187 -8.92 -4.91 -17.71
N LEU A 188 -8.83 -4.24 -16.56
CA LEU A 188 -9.54 -3.01 -16.23
C LEU A 188 -8.60 -1.80 -16.18
N ALA A 189 -7.29 -2.02 -16.37
CA ALA A 189 -6.31 -0.95 -16.39
C ALA A 189 -6.64 0.02 -17.54
N PRO A 190 -6.65 1.35 -17.28
CA PRO A 190 -6.82 2.31 -18.35
C PRO A 190 -5.70 2.13 -19.40
N ASP A 191 -6.06 2.20 -20.68
CA ASP A 191 -5.07 2.21 -21.76
C ASP A 191 -4.08 3.38 -21.54
N PRO A 192 -2.77 3.17 -21.76
CA PRO A 192 -1.72 4.16 -21.51
C PRO A 192 -1.79 5.40 -22.42
#